data_AF-A0A662RQS8-F1
#
_entry.id   AF-A0A662RQS8-F1
#
_cell.length_a   1.000
_cell.length_b   1.000
_cell.length_c   1.000
_cell.angle_alpha   90.00
_cell.angle_beta   90.00
_cell.angle_gamma   90.00
#
_symmetry.space_group_name_H-M   'P 1'
#
loop_
_entity.id
_entity.type
_entity.pdbx_description
1 polymer ?
#
loop_
_entity_poly.entity_id
_entity_poly.type
_entity_poly.pdbx_seq_one_letter_code
_entity_poly.pdbx_strand_id
1 'polypeptide(L)'
;LAEVASIVLHALPYTNLLYINFLIDITPFCDCAEFAPEYLCPDIGVLASRDIVAVDMATIGMIKTEKFDGDPTIQVREAHRLGLGELDYEIVEI
;
A
#
# COMPACT_ATOMS: atom_id res chain seq x y z
N LEU A 1 -10.56 -6.67 3.72
CA LEU A 1 -9.50 -6.24 4.67
C LEU A 1 -9.65 -4.75 4.95
N ALA A 2 -9.90 -3.95 3.91
CA ALA A 2 -10.27 -2.54 4.02
C ALA A 2 -11.42 -2.28 5.02
N GLU A 3 -12.43 -3.15 5.10
CA GLU A 3 -13.54 -3.02 6.06
C GLU A 3 -13.07 -3.10 7.51
N VAL A 4 -12.17 -4.04 7.81
CA VAL A 4 -11.60 -4.21 9.15
C VAL A 4 -10.74 -3.00 9.51
N ALA A 5 -9.89 -2.55 8.57
CA ALA A 5 -9.10 -1.33 8.75
C ALA A 5 -10.00 -0.12 9.01
N SER A 6 -11.08 0.04 8.25
CA SER A 6 -12.05 1.13 8.42
C SER A 6 -12.67 1.14 9.81
N ILE A 7 -13.11 -0.02 10.30
CA ILE A 7 -13.68 -0.15 11.65
C ILE A 7 -12.65 0.27 12.70
N VAL A 8 -11.40 -0.21 12.60
CA VAL A 8 -10.35 0.14 13.56
C VAL A 8 -10.05 1.65 13.53
N LEU A 9 -9.88 2.22 12.34
CA LEU A 9 -9.57 3.65 12.18
C LEU A 9 -10.69 4.56 12.67
N HIS A 10 -11.95 4.15 12.52
CA HIS A 10 -13.10 4.92 13.02
C HIS A 10 -13.41 4.69 14.51
N ALA A 11 -13.08 3.51 15.06
CA ALA A 11 -13.37 3.18 16.45
C ALA A 11 -12.31 3.71 17.43
N LEU A 12 -11.08 3.95 16.98
CA LEU A 12 -10.00 4.42 17.82
C LEU A 12 -9.94 5.96 17.87
N PRO A 13 -9.55 6.56 19.01
CA PRO A 13 -9.55 8.02 19.19
C PRO A 13 -8.34 8.72 18.55
N TYR A 14 -7.61 8.06 17.65
CA TYR A 14 -6.40 8.60 17.06
C TYR A 14 -6.76 9.48 15.85
N THR A 15 -6.30 10.73 15.87
CA THR A 15 -6.57 11.72 14.82
C THR A 15 -5.32 12.09 14.02
N ASN A 16 -4.14 11.67 14.48
CA ASN A 16 -2.87 11.94 13.81
C ASN A 16 -2.21 10.62 13.46
N LEU A 17 -2.40 10.20 12.21
CA LEU A 17 -1.90 8.94 11.68
C LEU A 17 -0.89 9.23 10.57
N LEU A 18 0.13 8.39 10.50
CA LEU A 18 1.13 8.39 9.44
C LEU A 18 1.26 6.95 8.96
N TYR A 19 1.09 6.75 7.66
CA TYR A 19 1.18 5.47 6.98
C TYR A 19 2.49 5.46 6.21
N ILE A 20 3.27 4.38 6.36
CA ILE A 20 4.62 4.27 5.79
C ILE A 20 4.74 2.91 5.11
N ASN A 21 5.05 2.94 3.81
CA ASN A 21 5.30 1.73 3.02
C ASN A 21 6.79 1.65 2.69
N PHE A 22 7.39 0.49 2.95
CA PHE A 22 8.77 0.16 2.63
C PHE A 22 8.77 -0.72 1.38
N LEU A 23 9.23 -0.19 0.26
CA LEU A 23 9.24 -0.87 -1.02
C LEU A 23 10.66 -1.41 -1.28
N ILE A 24 11.10 -2.33 -0.42
CA ILE A 24 12.47 -2.85 -0.42
C ILE A 24 12.43 -4.30 -0.93
N ASP A 25 13.14 -4.57 -2.03
CA ASP A 25 13.42 -5.92 -2.51
C ASP A 25 12.21 -6.88 -2.50
N ILE A 26 11.11 -6.43 -3.12
CA ILE A 26 9.81 -7.09 -3.09
C ILE A 26 9.86 -8.41 -3.86
N THR A 27 9.50 -9.49 -3.19
CA THR A 27 9.38 -10.85 -3.74
C THR A 27 7.91 -11.26 -3.91
N PRO A 28 7.58 -12.16 -4.85
CA PRO A 28 6.20 -12.64 -5.03
C PRO A 28 5.73 -13.55 -3.89
N PHE A 29 6.67 -14.13 -3.14
CA PHE A 29 6.41 -15.01 -2.01
C PHE A 29 6.96 -14.41 -0.72
N CYS A 30 6.49 -14.93 0.41
CA CYS A 30 7.02 -14.56 1.72
C CYS A 30 8.53 -14.82 1.77
N ASP A 31 9.25 -13.95 2.47
CA ASP A 31 10.68 -14.05 2.74
C ASP A 31 11.10 -15.36 3.43
N CYS A 32 10.15 -16.09 4.04
CA CYS A 32 10.35 -17.41 4.62
C CYS A 32 10.21 -18.59 3.64
N ALA A 33 9.99 -18.32 2.35
CA ALA A 33 9.87 -19.36 1.33
C ALA A 33 11.19 -20.13 1.16
N GLU A 34 11.09 -21.44 0.86
CA GLU A 34 12.24 -22.34 0.73
C GLU A 34 13.08 -22.10 -0.53
N PHE A 35 12.65 -21.21 -1.42
CA PHE A 35 13.28 -20.93 -2.71
C PHE A 35 14.10 -19.64 -2.64
N ALA A 36 15.14 -19.55 -3.47
CA ALA A 36 15.88 -18.30 -3.63
C ALA A 36 14.93 -17.18 -4.09
N PRO A 37 15.06 -15.96 -3.52
CA PRO A 37 14.16 -14.86 -3.84
C PRO A 37 14.31 -14.45 -5.31
N GLU A 38 13.20 -14.49 -6.04
CA GLU A 38 13.07 -13.81 -7.32
C GLU A 38 12.44 -12.44 -7.05
N TYR A 39 13.16 -11.37 -7.38
CA TYR A 39 12.66 -10.02 -7.13
C TYR A 39 11.60 -9.65 -8.15
N LEU A 40 10.36 -9.52 -7.66
CA LEU A 40 9.26 -8.95 -8.41
C LEU A 40 9.53 -7.46 -8.67
N CYS A 41 10.02 -6.76 -7.65
CA CYS A 41 10.38 -5.36 -7.75
C CYS A 41 11.63 -5.06 -6.91
N PRO A 42 12.69 -4.49 -7.51
CA PRO A 42 13.85 -4.05 -6.74
C PRO A 42 13.47 -2.89 -5.79
N ASP A 43 14.36 -2.58 -4.85
CA ASP A 43 14.21 -1.44 -3.94
C ASP A 43 13.85 -0.12 -4.65
N ILE A 44 12.76 0.50 -4.19
CA ILE A 44 12.27 1.83 -4.61
C ILE A 44 12.47 2.86 -3.49
N GLY A 45 12.61 2.42 -2.24
CA GLY A 45 12.72 3.26 -1.05
C GLY A 45 11.47 3.26 -0.18
N VAL A 46 11.18 4.41 0.43
CA VAL A 46 10.11 4.56 1.44
C VAL A 46 9.11 5.61 1.01
N LEU A 47 7.83 5.25 1.06
CA LEU A 47 6.72 6.18 0.88
C LEU A 47 6.05 6.46 2.22
N ALA A 48 5.61 7.70 2.42
CA ALA A 48 4.85 8.07 3.61
C ALA A 48 3.72 9.02 3.24
N SER A 49 2.57 8.84 3.88
CA SER A 49 1.41 9.74 3.73
C SER A 49 0.58 9.78 5.00
N ARG A 50 -0.20 10.85 5.16
CA ARG A 50 -1.29 10.93 6.15
C ARG A 50 -2.60 10.35 5.63
N ASP A 51 -2.64 9.97 4.36
CA ASP A 51 -3.76 9.33 3.68
C ASP A 51 -3.36 7.88 3.33
N ILE A 52 -4.09 6.92 3.90
CA ILE A 52 -3.83 5.47 3.73
C ILE A 52 -4.12 5.01 2.30
N VAL A 53 -5.13 5.58 1.65
CA VAL A 53 -5.51 5.22 0.27
C VAL A 53 -4.44 5.72 -0.70
N ALA A 54 -4.01 6.98 -0.52
CA ALA A 54 -3.02 7.59 -1.38
C ALA A 54 -1.66 6.86 -1.33
N VAL A 55 -1.15 6.48 -0.15
CA VAL A 55 0.15 5.79 -0.05
C VAL A 55 0.10 4.39 -0.64
N ASP A 56 -0.99 3.65 -0.45
CA ASP A 56 -1.15 2.31 -1.00
C ASP A 56 -1.33 2.36 -2.52
N MET A 57 -2.11 3.33 -3.02
CA MET A 57 -2.26 3.55 -4.46
C MET A 57 -0.94 3.94 -5.11
N ALA A 58 -0.19 4.85 -4.50
CA ALA A 58 1.16 5.23 -4.94
C ALA A 58 2.12 4.04 -4.94
N THR A 59 2.06 3.21 -3.92
CA THR A 59 2.88 1.99 -3.79
C THR A 59 2.61 1.02 -4.94
N ILE A 60 1.35 0.73 -5.22
CA ILE A 60 0.95 -0.13 -6.34
C ILE A 60 1.42 0.48 -7.67
N GLY A 61 1.24 1.79 -7.84
CA GLY A 61 1.68 2.51 -9.04
C GLY A 61 3.19 2.41 -9.26
N MET A 62 4.00 2.53 -8.21
CA MET A 62 5.46 2.44 -8.27
C MET A 62 5.95 1.02 -8.58
N ILE A 63 5.31 -0.02 -8.03
CA ILE A 63 5.63 -1.43 -8.32
C ILE A 63 5.25 -1.80 -9.77
N LYS A 64 4.19 -1.17 -10.28
CA LYS A 64 3.52 -1.38 -11.57
C LYS A 64 2.56 -2.57 -11.59
N THR A 65 1.31 -2.31 -11.97
CA THR A 65 0.19 -3.26 -11.87
C THR A 65 0.35 -4.52 -12.71
N GLU A 66 1.08 -4.46 -13.83
CA GLU A 66 1.34 -5.60 -14.72
C GLU A 66 2.17 -6.71 -14.08
N LYS A 67 2.77 -6.44 -12.91
CA LYS A 67 3.54 -7.43 -12.15
C LYS A 67 2.69 -8.32 -11.24
N PHE A 68 1.41 -8.00 -11.05
CA PHE A 68 0.54 -8.73 -10.12
C PHE A 68 -0.32 -9.75 -10.87
N ASP A 69 -0.50 -10.93 -10.27
CA ASP A 69 -1.52 -11.89 -10.71
C ASP A 69 -2.87 -11.50 -10.10
N GLY A 70 -3.65 -10.71 -10.87
CA GLY A 70 -4.92 -10.13 -10.43
C GLY A 70 -4.86 -8.62 -10.24
N ASP A 71 -5.96 -8.03 -9.77
CA ASP A 71 -6.06 -6.59 -9.57
C ASP A 71 -5.62 -6.21 -8.14
N PRO A 72 -4.43 -5.59 -7.96
CA PRO A 72 -3.91 -5.24 -6.64
C PRO A 72 -4.68 -4.07 -5.99
N THR A 73 -5.50 -3.35 -6.76
CA THR A 73 -6.18 -2.13 -6.29
C THR A 73 -7.53 -2.40 -5.63
N ILE A 74 -8.01 -3.66 -5.59
CA ILE A 74 -9.32 -4.02 -5.02
C ILE A 74 -9.49 -3.49 -3.59
N GLN A 75 -8.50 -3.68 -2.73
CA GLN A 75 -8.58 -3.21 -1.34
C GLN A 75 -8.48 -1.69 -1.22
N VAL A 76 -7.67 -1.05 -2.06
CA VAL A 76 -7.48 0.41 -2.06
C VAL A 76 -8.75 1.12 -2.51
N ARG A 77 -9.41 0.62 -3.56
CA ARG A 77 -10.71 1.15 -4.02
C ARG A 77 -11.82 0.93 -3.00
N GLU A 78 -11.82 -0.19 -2.29
CA GLU A 78 -12.76 -0.42 -1.20
C GLU A 78 -12.49 0.53 -0.01
N ALA A 79 -11.23 0.78 0.35
CA ALA A 79 -10.86 1.74 1.37
C ALA A 79 -11.30 3.16 1.02
N HIS A 80 -11.13 3.58 -0.24
CA HIS A 80 -11.67 4.84 -0.75
C HIS A 80 -13.20 4.89 -0.64
N ARG A 81 -13.90 3.83 -1.07
CA ARG A 81 -15.38 3.73 -0.96
C ARG A 81 -15.87 3.85 0.48
N LEU A 82 -15.08 3.38 1.45
CA LEU A 82 -15.36 3.49 2.89
C LEU A 82 -14.98 4.85 3.49
N GLY A 83 -14.45 5.79 2.69
CA GLY A 83 -14.11 7.14 3.11
C GLY A 83 -12.78 7.27 3.85
N LEU A 84 -11.85 6.33 3.66
CA LEU A 84 -10.55 6.35 4.35
C LEU A 84 -9.49 7.26 3.71
N GLY A 85 -9.73 7.74 2.50
CA GLY A 85 -8.76 8.57 1.78
C GLY A 85 -9.04 8.65 0.28
N GLU A 86 -8.16 9.31 -0.46
CA GLU A 86 -8.31 9.60 -1.88
C GLU A 86 -7.46 8.69 -2.79
N LEU A 87 -7.99 8.38 -3.97
CA LEU A 87 -7.26 7.61 -4.99
C LEU A 87 -6.23 8.45 -5.74
N ASP A 88 -6.45 9.76 -5.83
CA ASP A 88 -5.53 10.70 -6.46
C ASP A 88 -4.44 11.11 -5.47
N TYR A 89 -3.21 11.22 -5.98
CA TYR A 89 -2.05 11.57 -5.18
C TYR A 89 -1.00 12.31 -6.01
N GLU A 90 -0.13 13.05 -5.32
CA GLU A 90 1.07 13.66 -5.89
C GLU A 90 2.29 13.13 -5.15
N ILE A 91 3.34 12.76 -5.89
CA ILE A 91 4.61 12.34 -5.30
C ILE A 91 5.48 13.57 -5.12
N VAL A 92 5.95 13.78 -3.89
CA VAL A 92 6.90 14.84 -3.54
C VAL A 92 8.15 14.21 -2.98
N GLU A 93 9.29 14.43 -3.63
CA GLU A 93 10.61 14.00 -3.15
C GLU A 93 11.16 15.04 -2.15
N ILE A 94 11.82 14.55 -1.09
CA ILE A 94 12.36 15.35 0.01
C ILE A 94 13.88 15.17 0.09
#